data_AF-A0A7Y4WKF2-F1
#
_entry.id   AF-A0A7Y4WKF2-F1
#
_cell.length_a   1.000
_cell.length_b   1.000
_cell.length_c   1.000
_cell.angle_alpha   90.00
_cell.angle_beta   90.00
_cell.angle_gamma   90.00
#
_symmetry.space_group_name_H-M   'P 1'
#
loop_
_entity.id
_entity.type
_entity.pdbx_description
1 polymer ?
#
loop_
_entity_poly.entity_id
_entity_poly.type
_entity_poly.pdbx_seq_one_letter_code
_entity_poly.pdbx_strand_id
1 'polypeptide(L)'
;MLKVMVLSILLLGGINLSDTADDGYDLVKARIAQHFSVSVSNVSLHSPNTVIVTLPSSTATGTLSLADCGALCTEVTANFPNDIFVFIVEDDIQLL
;
A
#
# COMPACT_ATOMS: atom_id res chain seq x y z
N MET A 1 -31.20 -9.79 31.17
CA MET A 1 -30.68 -9.92 29.79
C MET A 1 -29.80 -8.72 29.50
N LEU A 2 -28.49 -8.87 29.70
CA LEU A 2 -27.52 -7.78 29.60
C LEU A 2 -27.06 -7.68 28.13
N LYS A 3 -27.46 -6.60 27.46
CA LYS A 3 -27.14 -6.32 26.06
C LYS A 3 -25.90 -5.43 26.06
N VAL A 4 -24.72 -6.00 25.77
CA VAL A 4 -23.47 -5.22 25.67
C VAL A 4 -22.98 -5.23 24.22
N MET A 5 -23.39 -4.16 23.56
CA MET A 5 -22.74 -3.36 22.52
C MET A 5 -21.53 -3.97 21.78
N VAL A 6 -21.72 -4.18 20.47
CA VAL A 6 -20.65 -4.38 19.49
C VAL A 6 -19.78 -3.13 19.44
N LEU A 7 -18.50 -3.27 19.79
CA LEU A 7 -17.50 -2.23 19.62
C LEU A 7 -17.06 -2.20 18.15
N SER A 8 -17.80 -1.47 17.33
CA SER A 8 -17.40 -1.16 15.95
C SER A 8 -16.30 -0.11 15.99
N ILE A 9 -15.05 -0.56 15.96
CA ILE A 9 -13.90 0.31 15.76
C ILE A 9 -13.88 0.73 14.28
N LEU A 10 -14.58 1.81 13.96
CA LEU A 10 -14.33 2.57 12.73
C LEU A 10 -13.04 3.36 12.94
N LEU A 11 -11.91 2.76 12.53
CA LEU A 11 -10.68 3.52 12.29
C LEU A 11 -10.90 4.38 11.04
N LEU A 12 -11.57 5.52 11.20
CA LEU A 12 -11.50 6.63 10.26
C LEU A 12 -10.12 7.29 10.43
N GLY A 13 -9.09 6.62 9.93
CA GLY A 13 -7.78 7.21 9.74
C GLY A 13 -7.89 8.26 8.64
N GLY A 14 -7.92 9.53 9.02
CA GLY A 14 -7.89 10.67 8.12
C GLY A 14 -6.66 10.61 7.24
N ILE A 15 -6.86 10.23 5.98
CA ILE A 15 -5.90 10.42 4.90
C ILE A 15 -5.79 11.93 4.69
N ASN A 16 -4.72 12.52 5.22
CA ASN A 16 -4.25 13.83 4.77
C ASN A 16 -3.64 13.57 3.39
N LEU A 17 -4.40 13.90 2.34
CA LEU A 17 -3.90 13.97 0.97
C LEU A 17 -3.00 15.20 0.87
N SER A 18 -1.71 15.00 0.65
CA SER A 18 -0.72 16.08 0.61
C SER A 18 0.31 15.76 -0.46
N ASP A 19 0.15 16.49 -1.57
CA ASP A 19 1.06 16.71 -2.69
C ASP A 19 1.15 15.57 -3.71
N THR A 20 0.66 15.88 -4.91
CA THR A 20 0.17 15.00 -6.00
C THR A 20 1.23 14.14 -6.72
N ALA A 21 2.39 13.92 -6.12
CA ALA A 21 3.37 12.93 -6.58
C ALA A 21 3.87 12.03 -5.43
N ASP A 22 3.83 12.55 -4.19
CA ASP A 22 3.97 11.74 -2.97
C ASP A 22 2.66 10.96 -2.68
N ASP A 23 1.52 11.48 -3.12
CA ASP A 23 0.19 10.87 -2.95
C ASP A 23 0.11 9.45 -3.55
N GLY A 24 0.53 9.24 -4.81
CA GLY A 24 0.49 7.93 -5.46
C GLY A 24 1.37 6.87 -4.78
N TYR A 25 2.57 7.24 -4.33
CA TYR A 25 3.47 6.33 -3.62
C TYR A 25 2.99 6.00 -2.20
N ASP A 26 2.36 6.95 -1.52
CA ASP A 26 1.74 6.69 -0.24
C ASP A 26 0.48 5.82 -0.36
N LEU A 27 -0.28 5.94 -1.45
CA LEU A 27 -1.37 5.00 -1.79
C LEU A 27 -0.84 3.58 -2.03
N VAL A 28 0.27 3.43 -2.76
CA VAL A 28 0.95 2.13 -2.94
C VAL A 28 1.36 1.55 -1.58
N LYS A 29 2.04 2.33 -0.74
CA LYS A 29 2.46 1.88 0.60
C LYS A 29 1.27 1.51 1.46
N ALA A 30 0.18 2.29 1.43
CA ALA A 30 -1.04 2.00 2.17
C ALA A 30 -1.68 0.69 1.73
N ARG A 31 -1.73 0.41 0.41
CA ARG A 31 -2.30 -0.83 -0.10
C ARG A 31 -1.47 -2.05 0.26
N ILE A 32 -0.14 -1.94 0.17
CA ILE A 32 0.78 -3.01 0.58
C ILE A 32 0.69 -3.23 2.09
N ALA A 33 0.67 -2.17 2.90
CA ALA A 33 0.51 -2.26 4.35
C ALA A 33 -0.80 -2.96 4.74
N GLN A 34 -1.90 -2.61 4.06
CA GLN A 34 -3.19 -3.27 4.24
C GLN A 34 -3.13 -4.76 3.91
N HIS A 35 -2.49 -5.15 2.79
CA HIS A 35 -2.34 -6.53 2.37
C HIS A 35 -1.58 -7.37 3.41
N PHE A 36 -0.48 -6.84 3.94
CA PHE A 36 0.33 -7.50 4.97
C PHE A 36 -0.19 -7.29 6.40
N SER A 37 -1.30 -6.57 6.58
CA SER A 37 -1.86 -6.23 7.90
C SER A 37 -0.84 -5.56 8.84
N VAL A 38 -0.02 -4.64 8.31
CA VAL A 38 0.98 -3.84 9.04
C VAL A 38 0.67 -2.35 8.95
N SER A 39 1.43 -1.52 9.67
CA SER A 39 1.34 -0.06 9.53
C SER A 39 2.03 0.42 8.26
N VAL A 40 1.62 1.58 7.72
CA VAL A 40 2.28 2.19 6.55
C VAL A 40 3.76 2.48 6.81
N SER A 41 4.13 2.78 8.05
CA SER A 41 5.54 3.01 8.44
C SER A 41 6.42 1.76 8.38
N ASN A 42 5.82 0.57 8.26
CA ASN A 42 6.51 -0.70 8.06
C ASN A 42 6.79 -1.00 6.58
N VAL A 43 6.34 -0.15 5.65
CA VAL A 43 6.54 -0.32 4.20
C VAL A 43 7.48 0.74 3.68
N SER A 44 8.58 0.29 3.08
CA SER A 44 9.59 1.14 2.44
C SER A 44 9.66 0.84 0.95
N LEU A 45 9.69 1.89 0.14
CA LEU A 45 9.91 1.82 -1.31
C LEU A 45 11.29 2.38 -1.64
N HIS A 46 12.05 1.68 -2.47
CA HIS A 46 13.39 2.05 -2.87
C HIS A 46 13.52 2.00 -4.39
N SER A 47 14.23 2.98 -4.97
CA SER A 47 14.54 3.01 -6.41
C SER A 47 15.38 1.78 -6.80
N PRO A 48 15.16 1.18 -7.99
CA PRO A 48 14.17 1.60 -8.99
C PRO A 48 12.74 1.14 -8.69
N ASN A 49 12.53 0.02 -8.00
CA ASN A 49 11.19 -0.54 -7.77
C ASN A 49 11.15 -1.59 -6.65
N THR A 50 12.05 -1.51 -5.68
CA THR A 50 12.10 -2.47 -4.56
C THR A 50 11.11 -2.06 -3.48
N VAL A 51 10.34 -3.03 -2.96
CA VAL A 51 9.50 -2.86 -1.78
C VAL A 51 9.99 -3.75 -0.64
N ILE A 52 10.07 -3.18 0.56
CA ILE A 52 10.42 -3.90 1.78
C ILE A 52 9.29 -3.71 2.80
N VAL A 53 8.78 -4.82 3.33
CA VAL A 53 7.75 -4.84 4.37
C VAL A 53 8.35 -5.44 5.64
N THR A 54 8.36 -4.66 6.71
CA THR A 54 8.84 -5.09 8.03
C THR A 54 7.70 -5.76 8.81
N LEU A 55 7.80 -7.07 8.98
CA LEU A 55 6.86 -7.88 9.76
C LEU A 55 7.37 -8.03 11.21
N PRO A 56 6.54 -8.45 12.18
CA PRO A 56 6.96 -8.58 13.58
C PRO A 56 8.17 -9.50 13.82
N SER A 57 8.36 -10.52 12.98
CA SER A 57 9.40 -11.53 13.14
C SER A 57 10.29 -11.73 11.91
N SER A 58 10.08 -10.97 10.84
CA SER A 58 10.78 -11.14 9.57
C SER A 58 10.62 -9.91 8.67
N THR A 59 11.23 -9.97 7.49
CA THR A 59 11.07 -8.98 6.43
C THR A 59 10.64 -9.67 5.15
N ALA A 60 9.66 -9.09 4.45
CA ALA A 60 9.29 -9.50 3.10
C ALA A 60 9.85 -8.47 2.11
N THR A 61 10.62 -8.94 1.13
CA THR A 61 11.18 -8.10 0.07
C THR A 61 10.55 -8.52 -1.25
N GLY A 62 10.13 -7.54 -2.03
CA GLY A 62 9.53 -7.73 -3.34
C GLY A 62 9.91 -6.64 -4.32
N THR A 63 9.28 -6.67 -5.48
CA THR A 63 9.41 -5.65 -6.52
C THR A 63 8.05 -5.12 -6.95
N LEU A 64 8.03 -3.88 -7.45
CA LEU A 64 6.86 -3.27 -8.06
C LEU A 64 7.02 -3.22 -9.58
N SER A 65 5.93 -3.48 -10.29
CA SER A 65 5.80 -3.17 -11.72
C SER A 65 4.63 -2.22 -11.87
N LEU A 66 4.83 -1.16 -12.65
CA LEU A 66 3.80 -0.17 -12.96
C LEU A 66 3.37 -0.36 -14.41
N ALA A 67 2.07 -0.39 -14.65
CA ALA A 67 1.48 -0.39 -15.97
C ALA A 67 0.43 0.73 -16.05
N ASP A 68 0.38 1.40 -17.18
CA ASP A 68 -0.65 2.42 -17.44
C ASP A 68 -2.01 1.72 -17.61
N CYS A 69 -3.03 2.18 -16.87
CA CYS A 69 -4.42 1.74 -17.04
C CYS A 69 -5.35 2.85 -17.56
N GLY A 70 -4.81 4.01 -17.89
CA GLY A 70 -5.49 5.23 -18.31
C GLY A 70 -4.77 6.48 -17.79
N ALA A 71 -5.09 7.65 -18.37
CA ALA A 71 -4.37 8.91 -18.11
C ALA A 71 -4.33 9.41 -16.64
N LEU A 72 -5.09 8.79 -15.73
CA LEU A 72 -5.16 9.13 -14.31
C LEU A 72 -5.11 7.87 -13.43
N CYS A 73 -4.59 6.76 -13.94
CA CYS A 73 -4.46 5.57 -13.14
C CYS A 73 -3.22 4.75 -13.50
N THR A 74 -2.65 4.15 -12.47
CA THR A 74 -1.54 3.21 -12.58
C THR A 74 -1.97 1.86 -12.01
N GLU A 75 -1.86 0.81 -12.82
CA GLU A 75 -1.91 -0.56 -12.33
C GLU A 75 -0.56 -0.93 -11.70
N VAL A 76 -0.60 -1.32 -10.44
CA VAL A 76 0.57 -1.70 -9.65
C VAL A 76 0.52 -3.19 -9.38
N THR A 77 1.54 -3.90 -9.86
CA THR A 77 1.78 -5.30 -9.50
C THR A 77 2.88 -5.35 -8.46
N ALA A 78 2.55 -5.82 -7.25
CA ALA A 78 3.52 -6.11 -6.20
C ALA A 78 3.87 -7.60 -6.22
N ASN A 79 5.15 -7.90 -6.43
CA ASN A 79 5.66 -9.26 -6.57
C ASN A 79 6.59 -9.60 -5.40
N PHE A 80 6.10 -10.42 -4.48
CA PHE A 80 6.87 -11.02 -3.40
C PHE A 80 7.12 -12.51 -3.69
N PRO A 81 8.17 -13.14 -3.15
CA PRO A 81 8.55 -14.52 -3.48
C PRO A 81 7.44 -15.58 -3.37
N ASN A 82 6.46 -15.37 -2.49
CA ASN A 82 5.36 -16.31 -2.25
C ASN A 82 3.98 -15.69 -2.49
N ASP A 83 3.91 -14.43 -2.95
CA ASP A 83 2.66 -13.69 -3.03
C ASP A 83 2.75 -12.61 -4.10
N ILE A 84 1.74 -12.56 -4.97
CA ILE A 84 1.65 -11.58 -6.03
C ILE A 84 0.24 -11.01 -5.98
N PHE A 85 0.15 -9.69 -5.93
CA PHE A 85 -1.13 -9.01 -5.96
C PHE A 85 -1.07 -7.75 -6.82
N VAL A 86 -2.21 -7.47 -7.45
CA VAL A 86 -2.38 -6.37 -8.41
C VAL A 86 -3.47 -5.45 -7.88
N PHE A 87 -3.24 -4.15 -7.96
CA PHE A 87 -4.20 -3.13 -7.58
C PHE A 87 -4.05 -1.88 -8.44
N ILE A 88 -5.12 -1.10 -8.54
CA ILE A 88 -5.11 0.17 -9.24
C ILE A 88 -4.91 1.30 -8.23
N VAL A 89 -4.04 2.24 -8.57
CA VAL A 89 -3.95 3.54 -7.93
C VAL A 89 -4.52 4.57 -8.90
N GLU A 90 -5.47 5.39 -8.45
CA GLU A 90 -6.05 6.50 -9.22
C GLU A 90 -5.09 7.72 -9.20
N ASP A 91 -3.86 7.49 -9.65
CA ASP A 91 -2.81 8.50 -9.80
C ASP A 91 -1.82 8.06 -10.90
N ASP A 92 -1.09 9.01 -11.48
CA ASP A 92 0.02 8.74 -12.41
C ASP A 92 1.32 8.56 -11.62
N ILE A 93 1.74 7.31 -11.43
CA ILE A 93 2.95 6.98 -10.66
C ILE A 93 4.09 6.73 -11.64
N GLN A 94 5.16 7.51 -11.52
CA GLN A 94 6.40 7.28 -12.26
C GLN A 94 7.50 6.77 -11.32
N LEU A 95 8.21 5.71 -11.73
CA LEU A 95 9.30 5.11 -10.95
C LEU A 95 10.41 6.14 -10.61
N LEU A 96 10.81 6.18 -9.33
CA LEU A 96 11.90 6.99 -8.78
C LEU A 96 13.28 6.70 -9.41
#